data_AF-A0A1F5SI45-F1
#
_entry.id   AF-A0A1F5SI45-F1
#
_cell.length_a   1.000
_cell.length_b   1.000
_cell.length_c   1.000
_cell.angle_alpha   90.00
_cell.angle_beta   90.00
_cell.angle_gamma   90.00
#
_symmetry.space_group_name_H-M   'P 1'
#
loop_
_entity.id
_entity.type
_entity.pdbx_description
1 polymer ?
#
loop_
_entity_poly.entity_id
_entity_poly.type
_entity_poly.pdbx_seq_one_letter_code
_entity_poly.pdbx_strand_id
1 'polypeptide(L)'
;MKKILLFLFVVALLGLPPLSGHAQATAGLPERLSGRILLQVEAHGEAWYVYPVNRLRYFLGRPADAFRIMRELGLGISESDYDRFKDNAPSRLLGRILLRVQAHGEAYYVDPVSHDLIYLGRPDDAFRIMREKGLGITSANLSRMPISGASVVPPNGVMNIIVDEPDWNDEIPNPVMVTGQARVFENTVNIRLRSSSNRIIASTFITANSPDIGEYGDFSKSVPYSDPGTATGFLEVFTISAQDGSEIDKVITLVRF
;
A
#
# COMPACT_ATOMS: atom_id res chain seq x y z
N MET A 1 89.16 -12.98 12.49
CA MET A 1 89.70 -12.50 11.20
C MET A 1 88.67 -12.79 10.12
N LYS A 2 88.25 -11.75 9.37
CA LYS A 2 87.53 -11.77 8.07
C LYS A 2 86.10 -12.35 8.07
N LYS A 3 85.06 -11.80 7.42
CA LYS A 3 84.77 -10.55 6.68
C LYS A 3 83.24 -10.48 6.58
N ILE A 4 82.74 -9.24 6.51
CA ILE A 4 81.37 -8.77 6.25
C ILE A 4 80.67 -9.46 5.06
N LEU A 5 79.35 -9.71 5.19
CA LEU A 5 78.42 -9.55 4.07
C LEU A 5 77.08 -8.97 4.57
N LEU A 6 76.84 -7.74 4.14
CA LEU A 6 75.64 -6.94 4.33
C LEU A 6 74.60 -7.39 3.28
N PHE A 7 73.40 -7.79 3.69
CA PHE A 7 72.25 -7.90 2.77
C PHE A 7 71.12 -7.03 3.32
N LEU A 8 70.85 -5.93 2.61
CA LEU A 8 69.68 -5.09 2.83
C LEU A 8 68.42 -5.92 2.64
N PHE A 9 67.60 -6.03 3.68
CA PHE A 9 66.24 -6.55 3.58
C PHE A 9 65.28 -5.36 3.37
N VAL A 10 65.08 -4.96 2.12
CA VAL A 10 63.95 -4.14 1.72
C VAL A 10 62.94 -5.10 1.10
N VAL A 11 61.99 -5.57 1.91
CA VAL A 11 60.77 -6.20 1.39
C VAL A 11 59.62 -5.25 1.69
N ALA A 12 59.08 -4.72 0.59
CA ALA A 12 58.02 -3.76 0.54
C ALA A 12 56.79 -4.20 1.35
N LEU A 13 56.33 -3.30 2.21
CA LEU A 13 55.01 -3.35 2.83
C LEU A 13 53.98 -3.20 1.70
N LEU A 14 53.57 -4.31 1.08
CA LEU A 14 52.42 -4.35 0.17
C LEU A 14 51.19 -4.03 1.02
N GLY A 15 50.78 -2.76 0.99
CA GLY A 15 49.48 -2.33 1.50
C GLY A 15 48.41 -3.09 0.75
N LEU A 16 47.88 -4.15 1.38
CA LEU A 16 46.62 -4.74 0.99
C LEU A 16 45.58 -3.61 1.07
N PRO A 17 44.95 -3.21 -0.06
CA PRO A 17 43.82 -2.31 0.04
C PRO A 17 42.79 -2.98 0.95
N PRO A 18 42.10 -2.24 1.84
CA PRO A 18 41.02 -2.83 2.59
C PRO A 18 40.05 -3.40 1.56
N LEU A 19 39.81 -4.71 1.63
CA LEU A 19 38.68 -5.36 0.99
C LEU A 19 37.47 -4.57 1.44
N SER A 20 37.04 -3.64 0.60
CA SER A 20 35.80 -2.91 0.75
C SER A 20 34.75 -3.99 0.57
N GLY A 21 34.35 -4.59 1.69
CA GLY A 21 33.15 -5.38 1.78
C GLY A 21 32.05 -4.44 1.35
N HIS A 22 31.68 -4.54 0.07
CA HIS A 22 30.44 -3.98 -0.41
C HIS A 22 29.38 -4.77 0.35
N ALA A 23 28.96 -4.25 1.49
CA ALA A 23 27.72 -4.65 2.11
C ALA A 23 26.67 -4.39 1.04
N GLN A 24 26.38 -5.43 0.26
CA GLN A 24 25.22 -5.46 -0.61
C GLN A 24 24.06 -5.19 0.35
N ALA A 25 23.53 -3.98 0.29
CA ALA A 25 22.40 -3.60 1.10
C ALA A 25 21.31 -4.63 0.80
N THR A 26 21.07 -5.55 1.75
CA THR A 26 20.05 -6.56 1.60
C THR A 26 18.76 -5.82 1.30
N ALA A 27 18.20 -6.03 0.11
CA ALA A 27 17.02 -5.33 -0.32
C ALA A 27 15.96 -5.41 0.80
N GLY A 28 15.41 -4.25 1.17
CA GLY A 28 14.40 -4.16 2.21
C GLY A 28 13.18 -5.03 1.86
N LEU A 29 12.35 -5.30 2.87
CA LEU A 29 11.17 -6.12 2.66
C LEU A 29 10.23 -5.57 1.55
N PRO A 30 9.98 -4.25 1.43
CA PRO A 30 9.19 -3.69 0.33
C PRO A 30 9.80 -3.94 -1.06
N GLU A 31 11.13 -3.92 -1.18
CA GLU A 31 11.82 -4.21 -2.44
C GLU A 31 11.68 -5.68 -2.83
N ARG A 32 11.78 -6.60 -1.86
CA ARG A 32 11.67 -8.04 -2.11
C ARG A 32 10.25 -8.48 -2.44
N LEU A 33 9.25 -7.79 -1.90
CA LEU A 33 7.83 -8.07 -2.12
C LEU A 33 7.21 -7.17 -3.19
N SER A 34 8.02 -6.33 -3.84
CA SER A 34 7.59 -5.44 -4.91
C SER A 34 6.83 -6.21 -5.99
N GLY A 35 5.63 -5.73 -6.32
CA GLY A 35 4.79 -6.34 -7.33
C GLY A 35 3.96 -7.53 -6.87
N ARG A 36 4.19 -8.06 -5.66
CA ARG A 36 3.46 -9.22 -5.14
C ARG A 36 2.08 -8.83 -4.65
N ILE A 37 1.14 -9.77 -4.79
CA ILE A 37 -0.07 -9.82 -3.96
C ILE A 37 0.27 -10.64 -2.72
N LEU A 38 -0.12 -10.14 -1.56
CA LEU A 38 0.16 -10.74 -0.26
C LEU A 38 -1.15 -11.10 0.43
N LEU A 39 -1.18 -12.25 1.09
CA LEU A 39 -2.31 -12.71 1.89
C LEU A 39 -1.89 -12.76 3.35
N GLN A 40 -2.57 -12.02 4.21
CA GLN A 40 -2.24 -11.99 5.63
C GLN A 40 -2.81 -13.21 6.35
N VAL A 41 -1.94 -14.15 6.74
CA VAL A 41 -2.37 -15.49 7.20
C VAL A 41 -2.67 -15.58 8.69
N GLU A 42 -2.22 -14.60 9.48
CA GLU A 42 -2.38 -14.58 10.95
C GLU A 42 -3.59 -13.73 11.40
N ALA A 43 -4.36 -13.22 10.44
CA ALA A 43 -5.49 -12.32 10.67
C ALA A 43 -6.75 -12.87 9.96
N HIS A 44 -7.52 -12.03 9.27
CA HIS A 44 -8.78 -12.43 8.63
C HIS A 44 -8.56 -12.83 7.16
N GLY A 45 -7.31 -13.05 6.73
CA GLY A 45 -7.02 -13.36 5.34
C GLY A 45 -7.11 -12.15 4.43
N GLU A 46 -6.82 -10.96 4.96
CA GLU A 46 -6.78 -9.71 4.20
C GLU A 46 -5.72 -9.80 3.09
N ALA A 47 -6.08 -9.34 1.90
CA ALA A 47 -5.16 -9.28 0.78
C ALA A 47 -4.60 -7.87 0.60
N TRP A 48 -3.37 -7.82 0.09
CA TRP A 48 -2.61 -6.58 -0.11
C TRP A 48 -1.87 -6.64 -1.43
N TYR A 49 -1.77 -5.52 -2.13
CA TYR A 49 -0.97 -5.40 -3.35
C TYR A 49 0.21 -4.46 -3.11
N VAL A 50 1.44 -4.92 -3.35
CA VAL A 50 2.63 -4.09 -3.24
C VAL A 50 2.93 -3.45 -4.59
N TYR A 51 2.60 -2.18 -4.75
CA TYR A 51 2.75 -1.53 -6.05
C TYR A 51 4.23 -1.31 -6.37
N PRO A 52 4.75 -1.83 -7.51
CA PRO A 52 6.19 -1.86 -7.74
C PRO A 52 6.81 -0.50 -8.02
N VAL A 53 6.00 0.53 -8.36
CA VAL A 53 6.51 1.88 -8.66
C VAL A 53 6.86 2.66 -7.40
N ASN A 54 6.01 2.62 -6.37
CA ASN A 54 6.21 3.38 -5.13
C ASN A 54 6.51 2.52 -3.89
N ARG A 55 6.48 1.19 -4.03
CA ARG A 55 6.73 0.20 -2.96
C ARG A 55 5.77 0.31 -1.78
N LEU A 56 4.62 0.94 -1.99
CA LEU A 56 3.55 0.99 -1.02
C LEU A 56 2.67 -0.25 -1.15
N ARG A 57 2.17 -0.76 -0.03
CA ARG A 57 1.06 -1.71 -0.04
C ARG A 57 -0.27 -0.99 -0.16
N TYR A 58 -1.18 -1.60 -0.91
CA TYR A 58 -2.54 -1.15 -1.12
C TYR A 58 -3.45 -2.25 -0.59
N PHE A 59 -4.49 -1.86 0.16
CA PHE A 59 -5.49 -2.81 0.63
C PHE A 59 -6.25 -3.39 -0.57
N LEU A 60 -6.44 -4.71 -0.55
CA LEU A 60 -7.10 -5.50 -1.59
C LEU A 60 -8.14 -6.45 -0.94
N GLY A 61 -8.77 -6.01 0.15
CA GLY A 61 -9.65 -6.87 0.95
C GLY A 61 -11.03 -7.10 0.35
N ARG A 62 -11.50 -6.21 -0.55
CA ARG A 62 -12.83 -6.30 -1.17
C ARG A 62 -12.74 -6.17 -2.71
N PRO A 63 -13.77 -6.63 -3.45
CA PRO A 63 -13.83 -6.44 -4.90
C PRO A 63 -13.71 -4.98 -5.36
N ALA A 64 -14.30 -4.04 -4.62
CA ALA A 64 -14.19 -2.61 -4.89
C ALA A 64 -12.72 -2.11 -4.80
N ASP A 65 -11.95 -2.60 -3.82
CA ASP A 65 -10.54 -2.23 -3.65
C ASP A 65 -9.67 -2.74 -4.82
N ALA A 66 -9.95 -3.97 -5.29
CA ALA A 66 -9.28 -4.55 -6.45
C ALA A 66 -9.58 -3.76 -7.72
N PHE A 67 -10.84 -3.37 -7.93
CA PHE A 67 -11.24 -2.54 -9.05
C PHE A 67 -10.54 -1.17 -9.02
N ARG A 68 -10.49 -0.53 -7.86
CA ARG A 68 -9.79 0.74 -7.64
C ARG A 68 -8.31 0.64 -8.02
N ILE A 69 -7.62 -0.38 -7.51
CA ILE A 69 -6.21 -0.66 -7.82
C ILE A 69 -6.01 -0.84 -9.33
N MET A 70 -6.88 -1.59 -10.02
CA MET A 70 -6.78 -1.75 -11.47
C MET A 70 -6.96 -0.42 -12.21
N ARG A 71 -7.93 0.39 -11.81
CA ARG A 71 -8.23 1.71 -12.41
C ARG A 71 -7.10 2.72 -12.21
N GLU A 72 -6.51 2.78 -11.02
CA GLU A 72 -5.56 3.84 -10.64
C GLU A 72 -4.11 3.49 -10.91
N LEU A 73 -3.73 2.23 -10.69
CA LEU A 73 -2.36 1.77 -10.80
C LEU A 73 -2.10 1.01 -12.11
N GLY A 74 -3.17 0.77 -12.88
CA GLY A 74 -3.13 0.14 -14.19
C GLY A 74 -2.30 0.96 -15.19
N LEU A 75 -1.38 0.29 -15.87
CA LEU A 75 -0.64 0.85 -16.98
C LEU A 75 -1.38 0.54 -18.28
N GLY A 76 -1.88 1.58 -18.96
CA GLY A 76 -2.41 1.43 -20.30
C GLY A 76 -1.34 0.95 -21.29
N ILE A 77 -1.64 -0.11 -22.05
CA ILE A 77 -0.76 -0.66 -23.08
C ILE A 77 -1.47 -0.74 -24.43
N SER A 78 -0.70 -0.65 -25.52
CA SER A 78 -1.21 -0.89 -26.87
C SER A 78 -1.40 -2.38 -27.16
N GLU A 79 -2.16 -2.73 -28.19
CA GLU A 79 -2.26 -4.14 -28.62
C GLU A 79 -0.92 -4.70 -29.08
N SER A 80 -0.07 -3.86 -29.70
CA SER A 80 1.29 -4.24 -30.08
C SER A 80 2.21 -4.52 -28.88
N ASP A 81 1.97 -3.86 -27.75
CA ASP A 81 2.67 -4.14 -26.50
C ASP A 81 2.15 -5.44 -25.89
N TYR A 82 0.83 -5.62 -25.86
CA TYR A 82 0.20 -6.85 -25.36
C TYR A 82 0.72 -8.08 -26.09
N ASP A 83 0.73 -8.07 -27.44
CA ASP A 83 1.21 -9.19 -28.24
C ASP A 83 2.68 -9.53 -27.99
N ARG A 84 3.50 -8.53 -27.62
CA ARG A 84 4.90 -8.74 -27.26
C ARG A 84 5.09 -9.29 -25.86
N PHE A 85 4.18 -9.01 -24.94
CA PHE A 85 4.34 -9.34 -23.52
C PHE A 85 3.60 -10.61 -23.10
N LYS A 86 2.56 -11.02 -23.84
CA LYS A 86 1.64 -12.10 -23.45
C LYS A 86 2.32 -13.44 -23.13
N ASP A 87 3.42 -13.76 -23.81
CA ASP A 87 4.15 -15.01 -23.61
C ASP A 87 5.29 -14.89 -22.58
N ASN A 88 5.83 -13.69 -22.39
CA ASN A 88 6.88 -13.39 -21.41
C ASN A 88 7.01 -11.88 -21.20
N ALA A 89 6.51 -11.40 -20.07
CA ALA A 89 6.58 -9.97 -19.77
C ALA A 89 8.01 -9.52 -19.45
N PRO A 90 8.41 -8.30 -19.88
CA PRO A 90 9.70 -7.73 -19.53
C PRO A 90 9.79 -7.42 -18.03
N SER A 91 10.98 -7.56 -17.44
CA SER A 91 11.21 -7.41 -15.98
C SER A 91 10.70 -6.09 -15.38
N ARG A 92 10.69 -5.01 -16.19
CA ARG A 92 10.18 -3.69 -15.78
C ARG A 92 8.66 -3.65 -15.54
N LEU A 93 7.92 -4.65 -16.01
CA LEU A 93 6.47 -4.77 -15.89
C LEU A 93 6.04 -5.77 -14.81
N LEU A 94 6.98 -6.47 -14.18
CA LEU A 94 6.66 -7.47 -13.17
C LEU A 94 5.87 -6.86 -12.02
N GLY A 95 4.77 -7.54 -11.67
CA GLY A 95 3.82 -7.11 -10.68
C GLY A 95 2.99 -5.89 -11.06
N ARG A 96 3.11 -5.33 -12.27
CA ARG A 96 2.23 -4.26 -12.74
C ARG A 96 0.89 -4.85 -13.14
N ILE A 97 -0.15 -4.02 -13.05
CA ILE A 97 -1.42 -4.27 -13.72
C ILE A 97 -1.37 -3.56 -15.07
N LEU A 98 -1.68 -4.28 -16.14
CA LEU A 98 -1.73 -3.78 -17.51
C LEU A 98 -3.18 -3.69 -17.95
N LEU A 99 -3.54 -2.57 -18.58
CA LEU A 99 -4.87 -2.33 -19.13
C LEU A 99 -4.77 -2.24 -20.65
N ARG A 100 -5.50 -3.10 -21.37
CA ARG A 100 -5.61 -3.05 -22.82
C ARG A 100 -6.61 -1.97 -23.24
N VAL A 101 -6.10 -0.74 -23.37
CA VAL A 101 -6.94 0.45 -23.62
C VAL A 101 -7.47 0.55 -25.05
N GLN A 102 -6.88 -0.21 -25.99
CA GLN A 102 -7.30 -0.27 -27.39
C GLN A 102 -8.25 -1.43 -27.69
N ALA A 103 -8.44 -2.34 -26.73
CA ALA A 103 -9.41 -3.43 -26.79
C ALA A 103 -10.64 -3.10 -25.93
N HIS A 104 -11.21 -4.11 -25.26
CA HIS A 104 -12.38 -3.98 -24.40
C HIS A 104 -12.05 -3.55 -22.96
N GLY A 105 -10.87 -2.96 -22.71
CA GLY A 105 -10.45 -2.55 -21.37
C GLY A 105 -10.03 -3.70 -20.47
N GLU A 106 -9.61 -4.83 -21.06
CA GLU A 106 -9.18 -6.02 -20.33
C GLU A 106 -7.96 -5.73 -19.43
N ALA A 107 -7.98 -6.26 -18.21
CA ALA A 107 -6.94 -6.08 -17.21
C ALA A 107 -6.13 -7.37 -17.00
N TYR A 108 -4.81 -7.24 -16.90
CA TYR A 108 -3.89 -8.35 -16.64
C TYR A 108 -2.92 -7.98 -15.52
N TYR A 109 -2.73 -8.88 -14.57
CA TYR A 109 -1.64 -8.78 -13.60
C TYR A 109 -0.42 -9.53 -14.13
N VAL A 110 0.73 -8.88 -14.16
CA VAL A 110 1.98 -9.51 -14.57
C VAL A 110 2.58 -10.24 -13.37
N ASP A 111 2.62 -11.57 -13.41
CA ASP A 111 3.14 -12.34 -12.28
C ASP A 111 4.66 -12.11 -12.09
N PRO A 112 5.12 -11.66 -10.91
CA PRO A 112 6.54 -11.37 -10.68
C PRO A 112 7.40 -12.62 -10.46
N VAL A 113 6.82 -13.82 -10.43
CA VAL A 113 7.56 -15.10 -10.44
C VAL A 113 7.64 -15.63 -11.87
N SER A 114 6.50 -15.83 -12.53
CA SER A 114 6.43 -16.55 -13.80
C SER A 114 6.56 -15.66 -15.03
N HIS A 115 6.40 -14.34 -14.88
CA HIS A 115 6.33 -13.35 -15.97
C HIS A 115 5.06 -13.47 -16.85
N ASP A 116 4.12 -14.32 -16.46
CA ASP A 116 2.88 -14.51 -17.20
C ASP A 116 1.92 -13.34 -16.99
N LEU A 117 1.12 -13.04 -18.02
CA LEU A 117 -0.03 -12.16 -17.91
C LEU A 117 -1.24 -12.94 -17.39
N ILE A 118 -1.59 -12.71 -16.12
CA ILE A 118 -2.77 -13.30 -15.49
C ILE A 118 -3.97 -12.42 -15.78
N TYR A 119 -4.90 -12.92 -16.59
CA TYR A 119 -6.14 -12.20 -16.88
C TYR A 119 -6.96 -12.02 -15.61
N LEU A 120 -7.32 -10.77 -15.30
CA LEU A 120 -8.06 -10.42 -14.09
C LEU A 120 -9.57 -10.46 -14.31
N GLY A 121 -10.04 -10.49 -15.56
CA GLY A 121 -11.47 -10.56 -15.85
C GLY A 121 -12.25 -9.34 -15.34
N ARG A 122 -13.45 -9.60 -14.82
CA ARG A 122 -14.31 -8.58 -14.18
C ARG A 122 -13.84 -8.29 -12.75
N PRO A 123 -14.30 -7.20 -12.12
CA PRO A 123 -13.91 -6.84 -10.75
C PRO A 123 -13.97 -7.97 -9.73
N ASP A 124 -15.07 -8.75 -9.72
CA ASP A 124 -15.24 -9.87 -8.78
C ASP A 124 -14.31 -11.05 -9.08
N ASP A 125 -14.04 -11.30 -10.37
CA ASP A 125 -13.12 -12.35 -10.82
C ASP A 125 -11.68 -11.99 -10.44
N ALA A 126 -11.31 -10.71 -10.58
CA ALA A 126 -10.00 -10.18 -10.25
C ALA A 126 -9.67 -10.40 -8.77
N PHE A 127 -10.63 -10.09 -7.88
CA PHE A 127 -10.47 -10.30 -6.44
C PHE A 127 -10.12 -11.76 -6.11
N ARG A 128 -10.85 -12.72 -6.68
CA ARG A 128 -10.60 -14.16 -6.45
C ARG A 128 -9.22 -14.58 -6.96
N ILE A 129 -8.89 -14.20 -8.20
CA ILE A 129 -7.62 -14.55 -8.84
C ILE A 129 -6.44 -13.95 -8.07
N MET A 130 -6.55 -12.69 -7.65
CA MET A 130 -5.49 -12.05 -6.89
C MET A 130 -5.27 -12.71 -5.53
N ARG A 131 -6.34 -13.12 -4.84
CA ARG A 131 -6.21 -13.88 -3.58
C ARG A 131 -5.58 -15.25 -3.78
N GLU A 132 -5.93 -15.97 -4.85
CA GLU A 132 -5.34 -17.28 -5.18
C GLU A 132 -3.83 -17.17 -5.43
N LYS A 133 -3.37 -16.09 -6.05
CA LYS A 133 -1.95 -15.81 -6.31
C LYS A 133 -1.22 -15.16 -5.14
N GLY A 134 -1.93 -14.91 -4.03
CA GLY A 134 -1.39 -14.22 -2.87
C GLY A 134 -0.31 -15.03 -2.13
N LEU A 135 0.84 -14.40 -1.91
CA LEU A 135 1.89 -14.95 -1.04
C LEU A 135 1.54 -14.71 0.43
N GLY A 136 1.55 -15.76 1.25
CA GLY A 136 1.31 -15.64 2.69
C GLY A 136 2.32 -14.68 3.37
N ILE A 137 1.82 -13.78 4.23
CA ILE A 137 2.62 -12.86 5.03
C ILE A 137 2.10 -12.75 6.47
N THR A 138 3.04 -12.60 7.41
CA THR A 138 2.74 -12.36 8.83
C THR A 138 2.38 -10.91 9.09
N SER A 139 1.57 -10.64 10.11
CA SER A 139 1.18 -9.27 10.50
C SER A 139 2.41 -8.41 10.83
N ALA A 140 3.40 -9.01 11.49
CA ALA A 140 4.64 -8.34 11.91
C ALA A 140 5.56 -7.94 10.73
N ASN A 141 5.53 -8.68 9.62
CA ASN A 141 6.29 -8.33 8.42
C ASN A 141 5.52 -7.30 7.59
N LEU A 142 4.21 -7.48 7.47
CA LEU A 142 3.34 -6.58 6.74
C LEU A 142 3.33 -5.16 7.35
N SER A 143 3.38 -5.03 8.68
CA SER A 143 3.44 -3.73 9.37
C SER A 143 4.71 -2.93 9.10
N ARG A 144 5.81 -3.59 8.69
CA ARG A 144 7.07 -2.93 8.30
C ARG A 144 7.00 -2.28 6.91
N MET A 145 5.93 -2.54 6.16
CA MET A 145 5.74 -2.00 4.83
C MET A 145 4.86 -0.75 4.85
N PRO A 146 5.31 0.34 4.19
CA PRO A 146 4.53 1.56 4.09
C PRO A 146 3.28 1.31 3.25
N ILE A 147 2.17 1.90 3.65
CA ILE A 147 0.85 1.73 3.05
C ILE A 147 0.43 2.98 2.29
N SER A 148 -0.20 2.81 1.14
CA SER A 148 -0.75 3.92 0.37
C SER A 148 -1.97 4.50 1.08
N GLY A 149 -2.08 5.83 1.14
CA GLY A 149 -3.18 6.51 1.84
C GLY A 149 -3.12 6.37 3.37
N ALA A 150 -1.90 6.21 3.94
CA ALA A 150 -1.61 6.27 5.37
C ALA A 150 -2.75 5.73 6.28
N SER A 151 -3.23 4.52 6.03
CA SER A 151 -3.81 3.68 7.08
C SER A 151 -2.68 3.18 7.96
N VAL A 152 -2.44 3.79 9.11
CA VAL A 152 -1.59 3.18 10.14
C VAL A 152 -2.30 1.90 10.54
N VAL A 153 -1.90 0.77 9.93
CA VAL A 153 -2.41 -0.54 10.31
C VAL A 153 -2.00 -0.74 11.77
N PRO A 154 -2.96 -0.95 12.68
CA PRO A 154 -2.66 -1.20 14.08
C PRO A 154 -1.73 -2.42 14.23
N PRO A 155 -0.98 -2.54 15.35
CA PRO A 155 0.05 -3.56 15.56
C PRO A 155 -0.43 -5.03 15.38
N ASN A 156 -1.74 -5.27 15.46
CA ASN A 156 -2.40 -6.55 15.27
C ASN A 156 -2.73 -6.88 13.80
N GLY A 157 -2.51 -5.95 12.86
CA GLY A 157 -2.56 -6.21 11.43
C GLY A 157 -3.96 -6.21 10.81
N VAL A 158 -5.03 -5.97 11.58
CA VAL A 158 -6.40 -5.92 11.04
C VAL A 158 -6.81 -4.46 10.84
N MET A 159 -7.34 -4.12 9.65
CA MET A 159 -7.92 -2.79 9.46
C MET A 159 -9.28 -2.70 10.14
N ASN A 160 -9.37 -2.06 11.29
CA ASN A 160 -10.66 -1.85 11.95
C ASN A 160 -11.49 -0.72 11.32
N ILE A 161 -10.89 0.10 10.47
CA ILE A 161 -11.56 1.19 9.75
C ILE A 161 -11.16 1.10 8.28
N ILE A 162 -12.17 1.20 7.41
CA ILE A 162 -12.06 1.28 5.97
C ILE A 162 -12.84 2.51 5.52
N VAL A 163 -12.24 3.34 4.67
CA VAL A 163 -12.88 4.53 4.10
C VAL A 163 -13.15 4.23 2.62
N ASP A 164 -14.40 4.38 2.21
CA ASP A 164 -14.85 4.14 0.84
C ASP A 164 -14.89 5.44 0.03
N GLU A 165 -15.39 6.52 0.64
CA GLU A 165 -15.39 7.86 0.05
C GLU A 165 -15.04 8.92 1.10
N PRO A 166 -14.40 10.03 0.70
CA PRO A 166 -13.70 10.23 -0.59
C PRO A 166 -12.51 9.29 -0.75
N ASP A 167 -12.12 9.05 -2.00
CA ASP A 167 -10.94 8.25 -2.36
C ASP A 167 -9.66 9.11 -2.38
N TRP A 168 -8.52 8.46 -2.51
CA TRP A 168 -7.23 9.13 -2.57
C TRP A 168 -7.20 10.14 -3.72
N ASN A 169 -6.86 11.37 -3.36
CA ASN A 169 -6.71 12.52 -4.26
C ASN A 169 -8.02 12.91 -4.98
N ASP A 170 -9.18 12.53 -4.45
CA ASP A 170 -10.46 13.03 -4.95
C ASP A 170 -10.63 14.52 -4.68
N GLU A 171 -11.35 15.19 -5.58
CA GLU A 171 -11.85 16.55 -5.35
C GLU A 171 -13.16 16.48 -4.57
N ILE A 172 -13.20 17.13 -3.40
CA ILE A 172 -14.29 16.96 -2.45
C ILE A 172 -15.19 18.21 -2.38
N PRO A 173 -16.53 18.06 -2.54
CA PRO A 173 -17.45 19.17 -2.36
C PRO A 173 -17.50 19.61 -0.90
N ASN A 174 -18.07 20.79 -0.63
CA ASN A 174 -18.41 21.23 0.72
C ASN A 174 -19.94 21.30 0.89
N PRO A 175 -20.56 20.44 1.71
CA PRO A 175 -19.95 19.43 2.59
C PRO A 175 -19.45 18.18 1.84
N VAL A 176 -18.41 17.54 2.38
CA VAL A 176 -17.89 16.26 1.85
C VAL A 176 -18.70 15.10 2.41
N MET A 177 -19.05 14.11 1.59
CA MET A 177 -19.61 12.85 2.06
C MET A 177 -18.48 11.91 2.42
N VAL A 178 -18.47 11.41 3.66
CA VAL A 178 -17.49 10.44 4.16
C VAL A 178 -18.19 9.13 4.43
N THR A 179 -17.82 8.07 3.72
CA THR A 179 -18.43 6.74 3.82
C THR A 179 -17.36 5.68 4.05
N GLY A 180 -17.78 4.54 4.61
CA GLY A 180 -16.88 3.43 4.85
C GLY A 180 -17.45 2.42 5.81
N GLN A 181 -16.58 1.56 6.32
CA GLN A 181 -16.93 0.48 7.24
C GLN A 181 -15.99 0.51 8.43
N ALA A 182 -16.51 0.27 9.62
CA ALA A 182 -15.70 0.20 10.83
C ALA A 182 -16.15 -0.92 11.76
N ARG A 183 -15.16 -1.60 12.33
CA ARG A 183 -15.28 -2.56 13.42
C ARG A 183 -14.40 -2.07 14.56
N VAL A 184 -14.90 -1.08 15.29
CA VAL A 184 -14.16 -0.39 16.37
C VAL A 184 -14.94 -0.46 17.67
N PHE A 185 -14.26 -0.21 18.78
CA PHE A 185 -14.89 -0.17 20.09
C PHE A 185 -16.05 0.86 20.11
N GLU A 186 -17.18 0.47 20.71
CA GLU A 186 -18.43 1.26 20.73
C GLU A 186 -18.96 1.69 19.35
N ASN A 187 -18.48 1.06 18.28
CA ASN A 187 -18.76 1.41 16.89
C ASN A 187 -18.49 2.90 16.57
N THR A 188 -17.69 3.60 17.38
CA THR A 188 -17.50 5.06 17.23
C THR A 188 -16.27 5.37 16.40
N VAL A 189 -16.51 6.12 15.31
CA VAL A 189 -15.51 6.54 14.34
C VAL A 189 -15.39 8.05 14.39
N ASN A 190 -14.16 8.54 14.54
CA ASN A 190 -13.83 9.96 14.47
C ASN A 190 -13.40 10.32 13.05
N ILE A 191 -13.84 11.48 12.58
CA ILE A 191 -13.56 12.01 11.25
C ILE A 191 -12.97 13.40 11.42
N ARG A 192 -11.80 13.64 10.83
CA ARG A 192 -11.08 14.92 10.89
C ARG A 192 -10.59 15.31 9.52
N LEU A 193 -10.85 16.54 9.10
CA LEU A 193 -10.34 17.10 7.86
C LEU A 193 -9.26 18.14 8.19
N ARG A 194 -8.09 18.01 7.57
CA ARG A 194 -6.93 18.89 7.75
C ARG A 194 -6.48 19.46 6.42
N SER A 195 -6.14 20.74 6.41
CA SER A 195 -5.40 21.35 5.30
C SER A 195 -3.97 20.80 5.22
N SER A 196 -3.31 20.95 4.06
CA SER A 196 -1.89 20.63 3.90
C SER A 196 -0.97 21.50 4.79
N SER A 197 -1.45 22.63 5.29
CA SER A 197 -0.77 23.43 6.31
C SER A 197 -1.00 22.91 7.74
N ASN A 198 -1.48 21.68 7.92
CA ASN A 198 -1.71 21.02 9.21
C ASN A 198 -2.86 21.63 10.05
N ARG A 199 -3.63 22.59 9.52
CA ARG A 199 -4.79 23.19 10.20
C ARG A 199 -6.01 22.29 10.08
N ILE A 200 -6.66 21.98 11.21
CA ILE A 200 -7.94 21.26 11.26
C ILE A 200 -9.04 22.20 10.77
N ILE A 201 -9.79 21.77 9.77
CA ILE A 201 -10.85 22.56 9.13
C ILE A 201 -12.24 21.94 9.28
N ALA A 202 -12.31 20.68 9.70
CA ALA A 202 -13.51 20.01 10.21
C ALA A 202 -13.12 18.89 11.20
N SER A 203 -13.97 18.63 12.18
CA SER A 203 -13.82 17.52 13.12
C SER A 203 -15.20 17.06 13.58
N THR A 204 -15.47 15.77 13.51
CA THR A 204 -16.75 15.18 13.91
C THR A 204 -16.59 13.69 14.21
N PHE A 205 -17.68 13.02 14.61
CA PHE A 205 -17.70 11.57 14.81
C PHE A 205 -19.02 10.97 14.33
N ILE A 206 -19.04 9.66 14.07
CA ILE A 206 -20.23 8.89 13.70
C ILE A 206 -20.18 7.52 14.37
N THR A 207 -21.35 6.98 14.68
CA THR A 207 -21.50 5.58 15.08
C THR A 207 -21.74 4.73 13.83
N ALA A 208 -20.85 3.77 13.56
CA ALA A 208 -21.00 2.79 12.52
C ALA A 208 -22.18 1.85 12.83
N ASN A 209 -22.96 1.53 11.81
CA ASN A 209 -24.15 0.69 11.91
C ASN A 209 -23.76 -0.79 11.81
N SER A 210 -23.32 -1.38 12.93
CA SER A 210 -22.99 -2.81 13.00
C SER A 210 -24.16 -3.63 13.56
N PRO A 211 -24.53 -4.78 12.94
CA PRO A 211 -25.59 -5.66 13.43
C PRO A 211 -25.23 -6.36 14.73
N ASP A 212 -23.94 -6.64 14.96
CA ASP A 212 -23.41 -7.36 16.12
C ASP A 212 -22.07 -6.78 16.60
N ILE A 213 -21.71 -7.07 17.85
CA ILE A 213 -20.43 -6.66 18.43
C ILE A 213 -19.28 -7.40 17.74
N GLY A 214 -18.31 -6.66 17.19
CA GLY A 214 -17.15 -7.25 16.53
C GLY A 214 -17.38 -7.60 15.06
N GLU A 215 -18.46 -7.12 14.46
CA GLU A 215 -18.66 -7.10 13.01
C GLU A 215 -18.40 -5.71 12.44
N TYR A 216 -18.20 -5.61 11.12
CA TYR A 216 -18.14 -4.31 10.46
C TYR A 216 -19.52 -3.68 10.41
N GLY A 217 -19.59 -2.41 10.80
CA GLY A 217 -20.73 -1.55 10.54
C GLY A 217 -20.43 -0.49 9.49
N ASP A 218 -21.40 -0.20 8.65
CA ASP A 218 -21.28 0.89 7.66
C ASP A 218 -21.44 2.24 8.36
N PHE A 219 -20.68 3.25 7.92
CA PHE A 219 -20.87 4.63 8.31
C PHE A 219 -21.01 5.52 7.07
N SER A 220 -21.83 6.57 7.18
CA SER A 220 -22.02 7.57 6.15
C SER A 220 -22.34 8.91 6.80
N LYS A 221 -21.51 9.93 6.55
CA LYS A 221 -21.67 11.25 7.16
C LYS A 221 -21.33 12.37 6.19
N SER A 222 -22.23 13.35 6.12
CA SER A 222 -21.95 14.64 5.49
C SER A 222 -21.18 15.55 6.46
N VAL A 223 -19.98 15.97 6.06
CA VAL A 223 -19.04 16.74 6.87
C VAL A 223 -18.80 18.11 6.23
N PRO A 224 -19.45 19.19 6.72
CA PRO A 224 -19.11 20.54 6.29
C PRO A 224 -17.73 20.93 6.81
N TYR A 225 -16.98 21.70 6.03
CA TYR A 225 -15.66 22.19 6.41
C TYR A 225 -15.48 23.69 6.18
N SER A 226 -14.60 24.30 6.97
CA SER A 226 -14.19 25.70 6.82
C SER A 226 -13.17 25.87 5.69
N ASP A 227 -12.99 27.10 5.19
CA ASP A 227 -12.03 27.40 4.11
C ASP A 227 -10.67 26.73 4.36
N PRO A 228 -10.19 25.86 3.46
CA PRO A 228 -8.95 25.12 3.66
C PRO A 228 -7.71 26.03 3.62
N GLY A 229 -7.73 27.14 2.89
CA GLY A 229 -6.55 27.99 2.65
C GLY A 229 -5.42 27.30 1.86
N THR A 230 -5.67 26.12 1.32
CA THR A 230 -4.73 25.28 0.56
C THR A 230 -5.49 24.48 -0.49
N ALA A 231 -4.87 24.12 -1.61
CA ALA A 231 -5.53 23.32 -2.67
C ALA A 231 -5.73 21.83 -2.30
N THR A 232 -4.97 21.32 -1.32
CA THR A 232 -5.03 19.92 -0.90
C THR A 232 -4.98 19.78 0.61
N GLY A 233 -5.48 18.66 1.11
CA GLY A 233 -5.53 18.32 2.52
C GLY A 233 -5.64 16.82 2.76
N PHE A 234 -5.95 16.46 3.99
CA PHE A 234 -6.07 15.08 4.44
C PHE A 234 -7.37 14.88 5.21
N LEU A 235 -8.13 13.86 4.80
CA LEU A 235 -9.17 13.26 5.60
C LEU A 235 -8.56 12.18 6.48
N GLU A 236 -8.78 12.28 7.77
CA GLU A 236 -8.33 11.31 8.76
C GLU A 236 -9.55 10.66 9.41
N VAL A 237 -9.63 9.34 9.37
CA VAL A 237 -10.70 8.56 9.99
C VAL A 237 -10.07 7.59 10.98
N PHE A 238 -10.43 7.67 12.25
CA PHE A 238 -9.73 6.96 13.32
C PHE A 238 -10.65 6.64 14.49
N THR A 239 -10.19 5.80 15.42
CA THR A 239 -10.83 5.64 16.72
C THR A 239 -9.88 6.03 17.84
N ILE A 240 -10.44 6.28 19.02
CA ILE A 240 -9.68 6.68 20.21
C ILE A 240 -9.62 5.48 21.14
N SER A 241 -8.40 5.09 21.50
CA SER A 241 -8.15 4.03 22.47
C SER A 241 -8.76 4.39 23.83
N ALA A 242 -9.65 3.52 24.34
CA ALA A 242 -10.21 3.67 25.68
C ALA A 242 -9.15 3.49 26.79
N GLN A 243 -7.99 2.90 26.47
CA GLN A 243 -6.93 2.62 27.43
C GLN A 243 -6.07 3.85 27.75
N ASP A 244 -5.75 4.66 26.73
CA ASP A 244 -4.75 5.72 26.83
C ASP A 244 -5.11 7.01 26.05
N GLY A 245 -6.26 7.05 25.39
CA GLY A 245 -6.71 8.20 24.59
C GLY A 245 -5.94 8.41 23.30
N SER A 246 -5.08 7.47 22.89
CA SER A 246 -4.34 7.57 21.63
C SER A 246 -5.25 7.38 20.41
N GLU A 247 -4.88 8.01 19.29
CA GLU A 247 -5.54 7.79 18.01
C GLU A 247 -5.02 6.49 17.39
N ILE A 248 -5.90 5.50 17.24
CA ILE A 248 -5.60 4.18 16.68
C ILE A 248 -6.46 3.91 15.44
N ASP A 249 -6.09 2.87 14.68
CA ASP A 249 -6.79 2.44 13.46
C ASP A 249 -6.97 3.54 12.41
N LYS A 250 -6.08 4.54 12.45
CA LYS A 250 -6.22 5.76 11.66
C LYS A 250 -5.95 5.49 10.17
N VAL A 251 -6.93 5.86 9.35
CA VAL A 251 -6.89 5.96 7.89
C VAL A 251 -6.68 7.42 7.49
N ILE A 252 -5.80 7.71 6.52
CA ILE A 252 -5.49 9.08 6.08
C ILE A 252 -5.58 9.21 4.55
N THR A 253 -6.70 9.73 4.06
CA THR A 253 -6.93 9.95 2.65
C THR A 253 -6.48 11.35 2.21
N LEU A 254 -5.61 11.46 1.21
CA LEU A 254 -5.30 12.74 0.56
C LEU A 254 -6.55 13.23 -0.19
N VAL A 255 -6.90 14.51 -0.12
CA VAL A 255 -8.03 15.11 -0.84
C VAL A 255 -7.65 16.45 -1.47
N ARG A 256 -8.36 16.85 -2.52
CA ARG A 256 -8.34 18.19 -3.11
C ARG A 256 -9.62 18.93 -2.76
N PHE A 257 -9.52 20.20 -2.41
CA PHE A 257 -10.66 21.04 -2.06
C PHE A 257 -11.19 21.83 -3.25
#